data_AF-A0A9E2BZ29-F1
#
_entry.id   AF-A0A9E2BZ29-F1
#
_cell.length_a   1.000
_cell.length_b   1.000
_cell.length_c   1.000
_cell.angle_alpha   90.00
_cell.angle_beta   90.00
_cell.angle_gamma   90.00
#
_symmetry.space_group_name_H-M   'P 1'
#
loop_
_entity.id
_entity.type
_entity.pdbx_description
1 polymer ?
#
loop_
_entity_poly.entity_id
_entity_poly.type
_entity_poly.pdbx_seq_one_letter_code
_entity_poly.pdbx_strand_id
1 'polypeptide(L)'
;LSKQKIAVIKLFAFALVIPAAHVAFRYFYYGDLLPNTAYLKALNWHGKYIAGTAYLFGFVKTFLPLIVLALWGMFRAQKRMWYGMFGLIFLYGTYIALVGGDVFTHYRFFVPILPLLTIMAFMTIFMVLKQTKVQWIMLAAVLLFVPLIIPGYSGTLFSRDADKGNVEIGLLLNKNTPEGTKVADFWAGSVFYFSERYAIDLLGKSDKHIAHQSAKENSLLPGHNKFDFNYSLGEIEPDFIVASFKLPVDESKLQQYMAEGFLFTPMLVLNEIFRQEYYSHPVEADTWRTIFANSKRINDFNMAWNTQALQR
;
A
#
# COMPACT_ATOMS: atom_id res chain seq x y z
N LEU A 1 29.23 4.26 -34.09
CA LEU A 1 29.10 3.52 -32.80
C LEU A 1 29.96 2.26 -32.88
N SER A 2 30.64 1.83 -31.80
CA SER A 2 31.38 0.56 -31.83
C SER A 2 30.42 -0.64 -31.95
N LYS A 3 30.88 -1.77 -32.49
CA LYS A 3 30.07 -3.00 -32.60
C LYS A 3 29.44 -3.39 -31.26
N GLN A 4 30.18 -3.24 -30.16
CA GLN A 4 29.69 -3.47 -28.80
C GLN A 4 28.54 -2.52 -28.41
N LYS A 5 28.65 -1.22 -28.70
CA LYS A 5 27.56 -0.27 -28.42
C LYS A 5 26.29 -0.60 -29.19
N ILE A 6 26.42 -1.02 -30.45
CA ILE A 6 25.27 -1.47 -31.26
C ILE A 6 24.63 -2.72 -30.66
N ALA A 7 25.43 -3.69 -30.22
CA ALA A 7 24.91 -4.89 -29.55
C ALA A 7 24.14 -4.55 -28.26
N VAL A 8 24.68 -3.64 -27.44
CA VAL A 8 24.03 -3.17 -26.22
C VAL A 8 22.68 -2.51 -26.53
N ILE A 9 22.62 -1.61 -27.52
CA ILE A 9 21.37 -0.97 -27.94
C ILE A 9 20.33 -2.00 -28.39
N LYS A 10 20.74 -3.01 -29.18
CA LYS A 10 19.85 -4.09 -29.61
C LYS A 10 19.31 -4.90 -28.44
N LEU A 11 20.14 -5.23 -27.46
CA LEU A 11 19.72 -5.94 -26.25
C LEU A 11 18.74 -5.11 -25.42
N PHE A 12 19.00 -3.81 -25.25
CA PHE A 12 18.05 -2.90 -24.58
C PHE A 12 16.72 -2.82 -25.33
N ALA A 13 16.74 -2.63 -26.64
CA ALA A 13 15.53 -2.58 -27.46
C ALA A 13 14.72 -3.89 -27.34
N PHE A 14 15.41 -5.04 -27.40
CA PHE A 14 14.79 -6.35 -27.23
C PHE A 14 14.18 -6.52 -25.83
N ALA A 15 14.88 -6.09 -24.78
CA ALA A 15 14.37 -6.14 -23.41
C ALA A 15 13.11 -5.29 -23.18
N LEU A 16 12.90 -4.23 -24.00
CA LEU A 16 11.71 -3.38 -23.93
C LEU A 16 10.49 -3.95 -24.67
N VAL A 17 10.65 -4.97 -25.51
CA VAL A 17 9.54 -5.55 -26.29
C VAL A 17 8.45 -6.10 -25.37
N ILE A 18 8.82 -6.85 -24.33
CA ILE A 18 7.85 -7.45 -23.40
C ILE A 18 7.10 -6.37 -22.59
N PRO A 19 7.79 -5.41 -21.93
CA PRO A 19 7.11 -4.30 -21.26
C PRO A 19 6.20 -3.50 -22.20
N ALA A 20 6.63 -3.21 -23.43
CA ALA A 20 5.83 -2.48 -24.41
C ALA A 20 4.58 -3.25 -24.83
N ALA A 21 4.72 -4.55 -25.12
CA ALA A 21 3.59 -5.42 -25.45
C ALA A 21 2.60 -5.52 -24.27
N HIS A 22 3.10 -5.60 -23.03
CA HIS A 22 2.26 -5.62 -21.83
C HIS A 22 1.51 -4.29 -21.63
N VAL A 23 2.17 -3.14 -21.84
CA VAL A 23 1.52 -1.83 -21.78
C VAL A 23 0.46 -1.70 -22.87
N ALA A 24 0.76 -2.12 -24.10
CA ALA A 24 -0.20 -2.12 -25.20
C ALA A 24 -1.42 -2.99 -24.89
N PHE A 25 -1.20 -4.22 -24.41
CA PHE A 25 -2.28 -5.11 -23.98
C PHE A 25 -3.16 -4.46 -22.91
N ARG A 26 -2.57 -3.91 -21.85
CA ARG A 26 -3.34 -3.24 -20.78
C ARG A 26 -4.12 -2.04 -21.30
N TYR A 27 -3.53 -1.27 -22.21
CA TYR A 27 -4.22 -0.13 -22.81
C TYR A 27 -5.44 -0.59 -23.62
N PHE A 28 -5.30 -1.61 -24.48
CA PHE A 28 -6.41 -2.13 -25.27
C PHE A 28 -7.47 -2.85 -24.44
N TYR A 29 -7.08 -3.47 -23.32
CA TYR A 29 -7.99 -4.22 -22.46
C TYR A 29 -8.72 -3.34 -21.44
N TYR A 30 -8.01 -2.45 -20.74
CA TYR A 30 -8.56 -1.62 -19.66
C TYR A 30 -8.89 -0.17 -20.08
N GLY A 31 -8.40 0.29 -21.24
CA GLY A 31 -8.64 1.65 -21.74
C GLY A 31 -7.72 2.73 -21.17
N ASP A 32 -6.86 2.42 -20.20
CA ASP A 32 -5.94 3.36 -19.57
C ASP A 32 -4.48 2.93 -19.73
N LEU A 33 -3.58 3.89 -19.95
CA LEU A 33 -2.13 3.64 -20.08
C LEU A 33 -1.50 3.21 -18.74
N LEU A 34 -1.92 3.88 -17.67
CA LEU A 34 -1.45 3.61 -16.31
C LEU A 34 -2.45 2.68 -15.59
N PRO A 35 -1.99 1.84 -14.65
CA PRO A 35 -2.93 1.08 -13.81
C PRO A 35 -3.74 2.03 -12.92
N ASN A 36 -4.97 1.64 -12.55
CA ASN A 36 -5.85 2.43 -11.68
C ASN A 36 -5.15 2.88 -10.38
N THR A 37 -4.32 2.01 -9.82
CA THR A 37 -3.54 2.31 -8.60
C THR A 37 -2.51 3.43 -8.76
N ALA A 38 -2.02 3.70 -9.97
CA ALA A 38 -1.14 4.84 -10.23
C ALA A 38 -1.92 6.16 -10.20
N TYR A 39 -3.13 6.19 -10.78
CA TYR A 39 -4.04 7.33 -10.66
C TYR A 39 -4.41 7.56 -9.20
N LEU A 40 -4.75 6.51 -8.47
CA LEU A 40 -5.10 6.58 -7.06
C LEU A 40 -3.96 7.12 -6.19
N LYS A 41 -2.75 6.54 -6.30
CA LYS A 41 -1.66 6.76 -5.33
C LYS A 41 -0.65 7.83 -5.69
N ALA A 42 -0.50 8.19 -6.97
CA ALA A 42 0.59 9.07 -7.41
C ALA A 42 0.11 10.32 -8.17
N LEU A 43 -1.06 10.28 -8.81
CA LEU A 43 -1.58 11.40 -9.58
C LEU A 43 -2.59 12.22 -8.77
N ASN A 44 -2.74 13.50 -9.13
CA ASN A 44 -3.64 14.46 -8.48
C ASN A 44 -3.46 14.54 -6.95
N TRP A 45 -2.21 14.40 -6.49
CA TRP A 45 -1.84 14.45 -5.08
C TRP A 45 -0.48 15.15 -4.91
N HIS A 46 -0.49 16.39 -4.41
CA HIS A 46 0.73 17.17 -4.17
C HIS A 46 1.48 16.73 -2.91
N GLY A 47 0.78 16.21 -1.90
CA GLY A 47 1.38 15.70 -0.66
C GLY A 47 2.35 14.52 -0.87
N LYS A 48 2.33 13.89 -2.05
CA LYS A 48 3.26 12.81 -2.41
C LYS A 48 4.73 13.23 -2.29
N TYR A 49 5.07 14.47 -2.61
CA TYR A 49 6.48 14.89 -2.56
C TYR A 49 6.98 14.95 -1.12
N ILE A 50 6.13 15.38 -0.18
CA ILE A 50 6.43 15.40 1.25
C ILE A 50 6.49 13.95 1.78
N ALA A 51 5.46 13.15 1.48
CA ALA A 51 5.37 11.77 1.93
C ALA A 51 6.55 10.92 1.41
N GLY A 52 6.85 11.01 0.11
CA GLY A 52 7.93 10.27 -0.52
C GLY A 52 9.32 10.73 -0.07
N THR A 53 9.51 12.03 0.18
CA THR A 53 10.74 12.55 0.77
C THR A 53 10.94 12.05 2.19
N ALA A 54 9.88 12.10 3.02
CA ALA A 54 9.92 11.53 4.38
C ALA A 54 10.22 10.03 4.36
N TYR A 55 9.62 9.28 3.44
CA TYR A 55 9.85 7.85 3.25
C TYR A 55 11.30 7.55 2.84
N LEU A 56 11.87 8.32 1.91
CA LEU A 56 13.29 8.22 1.50
C LEU A 56 14.23 8.54 2.67
N PHE A 57 13.98 9.61 3.42
CA PHE A 57 14.80 9.94 4.60
C PHE A 57 14.71 8.88 5.68
N GLY A 58 13.54 8.29 5.89
CA GLY A 58 13.35 7.15 6.78
C GLY A 58 14.23 5.97 6.35
N PHE A 59 14.20 5.61 5.06
CA PHE A 59 15.07 4.57 4.51
C PHE A 59 16.56 4.89 4.72
N VAL A 60 16.99 6.11 4.39
CA VAL A 60 18.39 6.53 4.56
C VAL A 60 18.84 6.44 6.02
N LYS A 61 18.00 6.86 6.97
CA LYS A 61 18.28 6.73 8.40
C LYS A 61 18.39 5.27 8.83
N THR A 62 17.46 4.43 8.40
CA THR A 62 17.43 3.00 8.75
C THR A 62 18.61 2.22 8.17
N PHE A 63 19.07 2.56 6.96
CA PHE A 63 20.17 1.86 6.29
C PHE A 63 21.48 2.67 6.24
N LEU A 64 21.62 3.66 7.12
CA LEU A 64 22.75 4.60 7.14
C LEU A 64 24.13 3.91 7.11
N PRO A 65 24.40 2.85 7.91
CA PRO A 65 25.71 2.19 7.88
C PRO A 65 26.07 1.62 6.51
N LEU A 66 25.10 1.01 5.81
CA LEU A 66 25.32 0.46 4.48
C LEU A 66 25.57 1.56 3.44
N ILE A 67 24.80 2.65 3.54
CA ILE A 67 24.95 3.81 2.64
C ILE A 67 26.33 4.46 2.82
N VAL A 68 26.79 4.62 4.06
CA VAL A 68 28.11 5.18 4.36
C VAL A 68 29.23 4.28 3.82
N LEU A 69 29.13 2.96 4.01
CA LEU A 69 30.12 2.01 3.45
C LEU A 69 30.11 2.01 1.92
N ALA A 70 28.94 2.06 1.29
CA ALA A 70 28.83 2.12 -0.17
C ALA A 70 29.41 3.41 -0.74
N LEU A 71 29.13 4.57 -0.12
CA LEU A 71 29.72 5.86 -0.48
C LEU A 71 31.24 5.86 -0.30
N TRP A 72 31.73 5.33 0.82
CA TRP A 72 33.17 5.23 1.06
C TRP A 72 33.87 4.38 0.00
N GLY A 73 33.28 3.25 -0.38
CA GLY A 73 33.76 2.42 -1.48
C GLY A 73 33.79 3.15 -2.81
N MET A 74 32.73 3.91 -3.12
CA MET A 74 32.66 4.72 -4.34
C MET A 74 33.81 5.73 -4.43
N PHE A 75 34.09 6.47 -3.35
CA PHE A 75 35.17 7.46 -3.29
C PHE A 75 36.57 6.83 -3.30
N ARG A 76 36.71 5.61 -2.76
CA ARG A 76 37.98 4.87 -2.72
C ARG A 76 38.31 4.17 -4.04
N ALA A 77 37.33 3.52 -4.66
CA ALA A 77 37.53 2.77 -5.89
C ALA A 77 37.76 3.67 -7.10
N GLN A 78 37.04 4.80 -7.17
CA GLN A 78 37.06 5.76 -8.29
C GLN A 78 36.88 5.08 -9.67
N LYS A 79 36.08 4.01 -9.72
CA LYS A 79 35.80 3.28 -10.96
C LYS A 79 34.41 3.64 -11.47
N ARG A 80 34.27 3.71 -12.81
CA ARG A 80 32.99 3.94 -13.52
C ARG A 80 31.86 3.02 -13.04
N MET A 81 32.18 1.77 -12.71
CA MET A 81 31.21 0.80 -12.19
C MET A 81 30.53 1.27 -10.89
N TRP A 82 31.30 1.81 -9.95
CA TRP A 82 30.76 2.29 -8.66
C TRP A 82 29.82 3.47 -8.85
N TYR A 83 30.20 4.43 -9.71
CA TYR A 83 29.33 5.55 -10.07
C TYR A 83 28.04 5.07 -10.76
N GLY A 84 28.13 4.04 -11.61
CA GLY A 84 26.96 3.43 -12.24
C GLY A 84 26.01 2.79 -11.22
N MET A 85 26.53 1.99 -10.29
CA MET A 85 25.73 1.34 -9.24
C MET A 85 25.07 2.38 -8.31
N PHE A 86 25.82 3.40 -7.89
CA PHE A 86 25.28 4.49 -7.07
C PHE A 86 24.26 5.33 -7.84
N GLY A 87 24.50 5.58 -9.13
CA GLY A 87 23.54 6.25 -10.01
C GLY A 87 22.21 5.50 -10.11
N LEU A 88 22.24 4.16 -10.20
CA LEU A 88 21.03 3.34 -10.17
C LEU A 88 20.28 3.44 -8.84
N ILE A 89 20.99 3.34 -7.71
CA ILE A 89 20.43 3.51 -6.36
C ILE A 89 19.78 4.89 -6.23
N PHE A 90 20.48 5.93 -6.65
CA PHE A 90 20.02 7.31 -6.60
C PHE A 90 18.77 7.51 -7.46
N LEU A 91 18.81 7.11 -8.73
CA LEU A 91 17.67 7.24 -9.66
C LEU A 91 16.43 6.51 -9.13
N TYR A 92 16.60 5.29 -8.63
CA TYR A 92 15.50 4.50 -8.08
C TYR A 92 14.94 5.12 -6.78
N GLY A 93 15.81 5.62 -5.90
CA GLY A 93 15.39 6.31 -4.68
C GLY A 93 14.66 7.62 -4.96
N THR A 94 15.13 8.40 -5.93
CA THR A 94 14.43 9.60 -6.42
C THR A 94 13.08 9.23 -7.01
N TYR A 95 12.99 8.17 -7.82
CA TYR A 95 11.71 7.69 -8.34
C TYR A 95 10.72 7.37 -7.20
N ILE A 96 11.14 6.63 -6.17
CA ILE A 96 10.30 6.31 -5.00
C ILE A 96 9.81 7.59 -4.30
N ALA A 97 10.69 8.56 -4.10
CA ALA A 97 10.32 9.84 -3.48
C ALA A 97 9.32 10.62 -4.33
N LEU A 98 9.45 10.59 -5.66
CA LEU A 98 8.56 11.30 -6.59
C LEU A 98 7.16 10.66 -6.68
N VAL A 99 7.05 9.34 -6.52
CA VAL A 99 5.75 8.64 -6.55
C VAL A 99 5.02 8.63 -5.20
N GLY A 100 5.66 9.10 -4.13
CA GLY A 100 5.02 9.29 -2.82
C GLY A 100 5.36 8.27 -1.75
N GLY A 101 6.28 7.34 -2.02
CA GLY A 101 6.62 6.27 -1.08
C GLY A 101 5.47 5.29 -0.85
N ASP A 102 5.44 4.68 0.34
CA ASP A 102 4.43 3.71 0.73
C ASP A 102 3.81 4.08 2.08
N VAL A 103 2.57 3.64 2.29
CA VAL A 103 1.87 3.79 3.57
C VAL A 103 2.38 2.78 4.60
N PHE A 104 2.91 1.65 4.14
CA PHE A 104 3.46 0.62 5.02
C PHE A 104 4.85 1.00 5.51
N THR A 105 5.11 0.64 6.76
CA THR A 105 6.41 0.78 7.40
C THR A 105 7.45 -0.12 6.71
N HIS A 106 8.73 0.10 7.04
CA HIS A 106 9.84 -0.76 6.64
C HIS A 106 10.32 -0.68 5.19
N TYR A 107 9.98 0.40 4.48
CA TYR A 107 10.70 0.79 3.26
C TYR A 107 10.72 -0.25 2.14
N ARG A 108 9.69 -1.10 2.05
CA ARG A 108 9.66 -2.25 1.12
C ARG A 108 9.86 -1.87 -0.35
N PHE A 109 9.57 -0.63 -0.75
CA PHE A 109 9.82 -0.17 -2.12
C PHE A 109 11.32 -0.14 -2.46
N PHE A 110 12.20 -0.02 -1.46
CA PHE A 110 13.66 -0.03 -1.64
C PHE A 110 14.28 -1.44 -1.67
N VAL A 111 13.49 -2.51 -1.43
CA VAL A 111 13.98 -3.90 -1.48
C VAL A 111 14.78 -4.22 -2.75
N PRO A 112 14.39 -3.77 -3.96
CA PRO A 112 15.15 -4.05 -5.18
C PRO A 112 16.59 -3.51 -5.19
N ILE A 113 16.89 -2.45 -4.43
CA ILE A 113 18.25 -1.87 -4.37
C ILE A 113 19.07 -2.34 -3.17
N LEU A 114 18.45 -3.01 -2.19
CA LEU A 114 19.14 -3.49 -0.99
C LEU A 114 20.27 -4.48 -1.31
N PRO A 115 20.10 -5.48 -2.21
CA PRO A 115 21.20 -6.38 -2.55
C PRO A 115 22.42 -5.65 -3.11
N LEU A 116 22.17 -4.67 -3.99
CA LEU A 116 23.23 -3.87 -4.60
C LEU A 116 23.99 -3.04 -3.55
N LEU A 117 23.24 -2.38 -2.66
CA LEU A 117 23.79 -1.59 -1.57
C LEU A 117 24.64 -2.45 -0.61
N THR A 118 24.15 -3.65 -0.25
CA THR A 118 24.85 -4.59 0.63
C THR A 118 26.13 -5.12 -0.03
N ILE A 119 26.10 -5.46 -1.32
CA ILE A 119 27.29 -5.89 -2.07
C ILE A 119 28.34 -4.77 -2.08
N MET A 120 27.92 -3.52 -2.34
CA MET A 120 28.83 -2.37 -2.30
C MET A 120 29.46 -2.22 -0.91
N ALA A 121 28.67 -2.33 0.16
CA ALA A 121 29.19 -2.25 1.52
C ALA A 121 30.23 -3.34 1.82
N PHE A 122 29.98 -4.59 1.42
CA PHE A 122 30.94 -5.69 1.57
C PHE A 122 32.21 -5.50 0.75
N MET A 123 32.08 -5.08 -0.51
CA MET A 123 33.23 -4.79 -1.36
C MET A 123 34.11 -3.70 -0.76
N THR A 124 33.52 -2.67 -0.14
CA THR A 124 34.28 -1.63 0.57
C THR A 124 35.10 -2.21 1.71
N ILE A 125 34.54 -3.10 2.53
CA ILE A 125 35.23 -3.71 3.67
C ILE A 125 36.51 -4.42 3.20
N PHE A 126 36.41 -5.27 2.17
CA PHE A 126 37.57 -6.00 1.64
C PHE A 126 38.57 -5.11 0.91
N MET A 127 38.09 -4.07 0.23
CA MET A 127 38.94 -3.14 -0.51
C MET A 127 39.75 -2.22 0.41
N VAL A 128 39.17 -1.77 1.52
CA VAL A 128 39.78 -0.72 2.35
C VAL A 128 40.47 -1.27 3.59
N LEU A 129 39.90 -2.29 4.24
CA LEU A 129 40.48 -2.84 5.47
C LEU A 129 41.54 -3.88 5.11
N LYS A 130 42.73 -3.77 5.70
CA LYS A 130 43.85 -4.68 5.43
C LYS A 130 43.93 -5.87 6.39
N GLN A 131 43.37 -5.73 7.60
CA GLN A 131 43.46 -6.77 8.62
C GLN A 131 42.27 -7.72 8.54
N THR A 132 42.53 -9.01 8.30
CA THR A 132 41.50 -10.04 8.15
C THR A 132 40.55 -10.12 9.34
N LYS A 133 41.05 -9.99 10.58
CA LYS A 133 40.20 -10.00 11.78
C LYS A 133 39.17 -8.85 11.75
N VAL A 134 39.59 -7.65 11.37
CA VAL A 134 38.71 -6.47 11.31
C VAL A 134 37.71 -6.61 10.16
N GLN A 135 38.12 -7.18 9.02
CA GLN A 135 37.20 -7.51 7.93
C GLN A 135 36.08 -8.42 8.42
N TRP A 136 36.39 -9.53 9.09
CA TRP A 136 35.38 -10.46 9.62
C TRP A 136 34.47 -9.82 10.66
N ILE A 137 35.00 -8.98 11.55
CA ILE A 137 34.19 -8.24 12.53
C ILE A 137 33.20 -7.31 11.81
N MET A 138 33.66 -6.56 10.81
CA MET A 138 32.79 -5.64 10.05
C MET A 138 31.78 -6.39 9.18
N LEU A 139 32.16 -7.51 8.59
CA LEU A 139 31.23 -8.38 7.86
C LEU A 139 30.15 -8.93 8.79
N ALA A 140 30.54 -9.44 9.95
CA ALA A 140 29.60 -9.90 10.97
C ALA A 140 28.70 -8.75 11.43
N ALA A 141 29.23 -7.54 11.64
CA ALA A 141 28.42 -6.37 12.00
C ALA A 141 27.40 -6.02 10.92
N VAL A 142 27.77 -6.02 9.64
CA VAL A 142 26.84 -5.76 8.52
C VAL A 142 25.82 -6.89 8.37
N LEU A 143 26.25 -8.14 8.49
CA LEU A 143 25.38 -9.31 8.40
C LEU A 143 24.42 -9.42 9.56
N LEU A 144 24.81 -8.99 10.77
CA LEU A 144 23.95 -8.92 11.95
C LEU A 144 23.07 -7.68 11.94
N PHE A 145 23.51 -6.58 11.32
CA PHE A 145 22.71 -5.37 11.16
C PHE A 145 21.39 -5.67 10.42
N VAL A 146 21.41 -6.48 9.36
CA VAL A 146 20.20 -6.82 8.60
C VAL A 146 19.16 -7.57 9.47
N PRO A 147 19.51 -8.65 10.21
CA PRO A 147 18.68 -9.28 11.23
C PRO A 147 18.28 -8.40 12.39
N LEU A 148 19.09 -7.44 12.83
CA LEU A 148 18.74 -6.56 13.96
C LEU A 148 17.62 -5.57 13.62
N ILE A 149 17.30 -5.39 12.33
CA ILE A 149 16.08 -4.67 11.91
C ILE A 149 14.86 -5.64 11.92
N ILE A 150 15.07 -6.97 11.85
CA ILE A 150 14.02 -8.02 11.75
C ILE A 150 13.09 -8.13 12.97
N PRO A 151 13.48 -7.85 14.23
CA PRO A 151 12.51 -7.76 15.33
C PRO A 151 11.38 -6.77 15.07
N GLY A 152 11.60 -5.73 14.24
CA GLY A 152 10.54 -4.84 13.75
C GLY A 152 9.62 -5.46 12.68
N TYR A 153 9.96 -6.61 12.13
CA TYR A 153 9.22 -7.35 11.10
C TYR A 153 8.61 -8.66 11.61
N SER A 154 8.90 -9.12 12.83
CA SER A 154 8.34 -10.38 13.34
C SER A 154 6.81 -10.35 13.37
N GLY A 155 6.21 -9.19 13.64
CA GLY A 155 4.77 -8.96 13.57
C GLY A 155 4.16 -9.02 12.15
N THR A 156 4.98 -9.03 11.08
CA THR A 156 4.51 -9.23 9.70
C THR A 156 4.64 -10.67 9.21
N LEU A 157 5.30 -11.54 9.98
CA LEU A 157 5.41 -12.98 9.68
C LEU A 157 4.14 -13.76 10.05
N PHE A 158 3.29 -13.18 10.89
CA PHE A 158 2.04 -13.80 11.34
C PHE A 158 0.83 -13.04 10.80
N SER A 159 -0.26 -13.78 10.56
CA SER A 159 -1.55 -13.20 10.20
C SER A 159 -2.00 -12.19 11.27
N ARG A 160 -2.38 -10.98 10.86
CA ARG A 160 -2.90 -9.98 11.79
C ARG A 160 -4.35 -10.32 12.15
N ASP A 161 -4.76 -10.00 13.37
CA ASP A 161 -6.15 -10.23 13.80
C ASP A 161 -7.16 -9.48 12.94
N ALA A 162 -6.78 -8.31 12.41
CA ALA A 162 -7.57 -7.56 11.44
C ALA A 162 -7.83 -8.34 10.13
N ASP A 163 -6.85 -9.12 9.65
CA ASP A 163 -7.00 -9.93 8.44
C ASP A 163 -7.99 -11.07 8.70
N LYS A 164 -7.86 -11.76 9.84
CA LYS A 164 -8.80 -12.81 10.27
C LYS A 164 -10.22 -12.25 10.43
N GLY A 165 -10.37 -11.11 11.09
CA GLY A 165 -11.67 -10.47 11.27
C GLY A 165 -12.29 -10.01 9.94
N ASN A 166 -11.49 -9.67 8.92
CA ASN A 166 -12.00 -9.36 7.58
C ASN A 166 -12.44 -10.62 6.82
N VAL A 167 -11.77 -11.74 7.01
CA VAL A 167 -12.25 -13.04 6.49
C VAL A 167 -13.59 -13.40 7.13
N GLU A 168 -13.71 -13.25 8.45
CA GLU A 168 -14.96 -13.51 9.18
C GLU A 168 -16.12 -12.65 8.65
N ILE A 169 -15.91 -11.33 8.50
CA ILE A 169 -16.91 -10.44 7.91
C ILE A 169 -17.31 -10.89 6.50
N GLY A 170 -16.34 -11.25 5.65
CA GLY A 170 -16.62 -11.75 4.30
C GLY A 170 -17.49 -13.01 4.32
N LEU A 171 -17.15 -13.99 5.16
CA LEU A 171 -17.91 -15.23 5.30
C LEU A 171 -19.33 -15.00 5.86
N LEU A 172 -19.50 -14.07 6.79
CA LEU A 172 -20.84 -13.69 7.29
C LEU A 172 -21.69 -13.08 6.18
N LEU A 173 -21.12 -12.19 5.37
CA LEU A 173 -21.80 -11.62 4.21
C LEU A 173 -22.20 -12.72 3.22
N ASN A 174 -21.29 -13.65 2.91
CA ASN A 174 -21.58 -14.76 2.01
C ASN A 174 -22.73 -15.64 2.53
N LYS A 175 -22.73 -15.95 3.83
CA LYS A 175 -23.73 -16.83 4.43
C LYS A 175 -25.12 -16.19 4.54
N ASN A 176 -25.19 -14.87 4.77
CA ASN A 176 -26.43 -14.21 5.18
C ASN A 176 -27.03 -13.28 4.10
N THR A 177 -26.39 -13.15 2.94
CA THR A 177 -26.89 -12.28 1.85
C THR A 177 -26.96 -13.06 0.52
N PRO A 178 -27.87 -12.73 -0.40
CA PRO A 178 -27.88 -13.27 -1.77
C PRO A 178 -26.66 -12.84 -2.59
N GLU A 179 -26.29 -13.62 -3.63
CA GLU A 179 -25.14 -13.34 -4.50
C GLU A 179 -25.15 -11.94 -5.16
N GLY A 180 -26.35 -11.42 -5.48
CA GLY A 180 -26.53 -10.10 -6.09
C GLY A 180 -26.33 -8.90 -5.16
N THR A 181 -26.10 -9.13 -3.87
CA THR A 181 -25.91 -8.05 -2.88
C THR A 181 -24.68 -7.20 -3.19
N LYS A 182 -24.81 -5.89 -3.04
CA LYS A 182 -23.74 -4.90 -3.16
C LYS A 182 -23.13 -4.59 -1.80
N VAL A 183 -21.82 -4.78 -1.68
CA VAL A 183 -21.08 -4.56 -0.43
C VAL A 183 -19.98 -3.53 -0.65
N ALA A 184 -20.03 -2.44 0.11
CA ALA A 184 -18.99 -1.44 0.15
C ALA A 184 -17.98 -1.68 1.29
N ASP A 185 -16.68 -1.51 1.04
CA ASP A 185 -15.62 -1.60 2.05
C ASP A 185 -14.45 -0.64 1.72
N PHE A 186 -13.78 -0.18 2.76
CA PHE A 186 -12.51 0.57 2.71
C PHE A 186 -11.30 -0.35 2.54
N TRP A 187 -11.39 -1.57 3.09
CA TRP A 187 -10.29 -2.56 3.16
C TRP A 187 -10.42 -3.59 2.04
N ALA A 188 -10.59 -3.12 0.80
CA ALA A 188 -10.65 -3.95 -0.41
C ALA A 188 -9.63 -5.10 -0.34
N GLY A 189 -10.12 -6.35 -0.43
CA GLY A 189 -9.34 -7.54 -0.10
C GLY A 189 -10.22 -8.68 0.41
N SER A 190 -9.92 -9.20 1.61
CA SER A 190 -10.54 -10.41 2.16
C SER A 190 -12.07 -10.33 2.25
N VAL A 191 -12.63 -9.19 2.66
CA VAL A 191 -14.10 -9.03 2.73
C VAL A 191 -14.74 -9.30 1.37
N PHE A 192 -14.21 -8.70 0.30
CA PHE A 192 -14.72 -8.90 -1.07
C PHE A 192 -14.48 -10.32 -1.58
N TYR A 193 -13.30 -10.87 -1.30
CA TYR A 193 -12.94 -12.21 -1.76
C TYR A 193 -13.85 -13.28 -1.15
N PHE A 194 -14.05 -13.23 0.18
CA PHE A 194 -14.82 -14.24 0.90
C PHE A 194 -16.32 -13.97 0.91
N SER A 195 -16.77 -12.74 0.65
CA SER A 195 -18.20 -12.46 0.51
C SER A 195 -18.76 -13.01 -0.79
N GLU A 196 -17.99 -13.04 -1.87
CA GLU A 196 -18.47 -13.35 -3.22
C GLU A 196 -19.68 -12.49 -3.60
N ARG A 197 -19.63 -11.20 -3.22
CA ARG A 197 -20.66 -10.19 -3.50
C ARG A 197 -20.14 -9.11 -4.42
N TYR A 198 -21.05 -8.34 -5.00
CA TYR A 198 -20.66 -7.19 -5.81
C TYR A 198 -19.89 -6.19 -4.94
N ALA A 199 -18.60 -5.99 -5.24
CA ALA A 199 -17.68 -5.24 -4.40
C ALA A 199 -17.60 -3.76 -4.80
N ILE A 200 -17.74 -2.87 -3.81
CA ILE A 200 -17.63 -1.41 -3.98
C ILE A 200 -16.47 -0.91 -3.12
N ASP A 201 -15.36 -0.56 -3.76
CA ASP A 201 -14.15 -0.11 -3.09
C ASP A 201 -14.19 1.39 -2.80
N LEU A 202 -14.45 1.74 -1.53
CA LEU A 202 -14.63 3.11 -1.08
C LEU A 202 -13.34 3.96 -1.13
N LEU A 203 -12.18 3.35 -1.37
CA LEU A 203 -10.89 4.02 -1.50
C LEU A 203 -10.27 3.88 -2.90
N GLY A 204 -11.02 3.37 -3.88
CA GLY A 204 -10.66 3.50 -5.29
C GLY A 204 -9.45 2.70 -5.79
N LYS A 205 -9.05 1.60 -5.14
CA LYS A 205 -8.07 0.67 -5.73
C LYS A 205 -8.65 0.02 -6.99
N SER A 206 -9.94 -0.32 -6.95
CA SER A 206 -10.69 -0.92 -8.06
C SER A 206 -11.78 -0.02 -8.66
N ASP A 207 -12.08 1.13 -8.04
CA ASP A 207 -13.03 2.10 -8.61
C ASP A 207 -12.29 3.19 -9.42
N LYS A 208 -12.68 3.35 -10.70
CA LYS A 208 -12.06 4.29 -11.63
C LYS A 208 -12.39 5.75 -11.30
N HIS A 209 -13.63 6.04 -10.90
CA HIS A 209 -14.05 7.40 -10.54
C HIS A 209 -13.21 7.92 -9.38
N ILE A 210 -13.15 7.17 -8.29
CA ILE A 210 -12.41 7.55 -7.08
C ILE A 210 -10.91 7.71 -7.34
N ALA A 211 -10.29 6.79 -8.10
CA ALA A 211 -8.86 6.85 -8.40
C ALA A 211 -8.44 8.13 -9.14
N HIS A 212 -9.32 8.66 -9.98
CA HIS A 212 -9.07 9.85 -10.81
C HIS A 212 -9.37 11.17 -10.10
N GLN A 213 -10.07 11.13 -8.96
CA GLN A 213 -10.32 12.32 -8.14
C GLN A 213 -9.03 12.99 -7.68
N SER A 214 -9.14 14.25 -7.27
CA SER A 214 -8.10 14.93 -6.50
C SER A 214 -8.04 14.37 -5.09
N ALA A 215 -6.82 14.20 -4.56
CA ALA A 215 -6.65 13.86 -3.15
C ALA A 215 -7.21 14.97 -2.25
N LYS A 216 -7.79 14.59 -1.11
CA LYS A 216 -8.24 15.53 -0.07
C LYS A 216 -7.07 16.39 0.39
N GLU A 217 -7.36 17.65 0.70
CA GLU A 217 -6.36 18.63 1.12
C GLU A 217 -5.58 18.16 2.35
N ASN A 218 -4.30 18.52 2.40
CA ASN A 218 -3.37 18.21 3.49
C ASN A 218 -3.16 16.71 3.80
N SER A 219 -3.71 15.80 3.00
CA SER A 219 -3.47 14.37 3.20
C SER A 219 -2.04 13.99 2.81
N LEU A 220 -1.35 13.28 3.70
CA LEU A 220 0.00 12.77 3.50
C LEU A 220 0.07 11.24 3.36
N LEU A 221 -1.08 10.55 3.38
CA LEU A 221 -1.13 9.08 3.33
C LEU A 221 -1.40 8.58 1.90
N PRO A 222 -0.45 7.87 1.27
CA PRO A 222 -0.66 7.26 -0.03
C PRO A 222 -1.86 6.30 -0.03
N GLY A 223 -2.80 6.51 -0.95
CA GLY A 223 -3.94 5.60 -1.19
C GLY A 223 -5.02 5.61 -0.11
N HIS A 224 -5.00 6.59 0.81
CA HIS A 224 -6.03 6.80 1.84
C HIS A 224 -6.61 8.22 1.78
N ASN A 225 -6.46 8.87 0.62
CA ASN A 225 -6.67 10.30 0.45
C ASN A 225 -7.68 10.63 -0.66
N LYS A 226 -8.28 9.63 -1.31
CA LYS A 226 -9.32 9.80 -2.33
C LYS A 226 -10.52 8.93 -1.95
N PHE A 227 -11.69 9.55 -1.94
CA PHE A 227 -12.98 8.94 -1.68
C PHE A 227 -14.09 9.94 -2.04
N ASP A 228 -15.23 9.40 -2.43
CA ASP A 228 -16.43 10.16 -2.79
C ASP A 228 -17.67 9.39 -2.31
N PHE A 229 -18.20 9.78 -1.15
CA PHE A 229 -19.35 9.11 -0.55
C PHE A 229 -20.67 9.51 -1.21
N ASN A 230 -20.75 10.65 -1.87
CA ASN A 230 -21.97 11.02 -2.59
C ASN A 230 -22.14 10.14 -3.83
N TYR A 231 -21.06 9.91 -4.57
CA TYR A 231 -21.03 8.91 -5.63
C TYR A 231 -21.22 7.48 -5.06
N SER A 232 -20.40 7.08 -4.09
CA SER A 232 -20.38 5.68 -3.64
C SER A 232 -21.67 5.27 -2.94
N LEU A 233 -22.28 6.16 -2.14
CA LEU A 233 -23.48 5.84 -1.37
C LEU A 233 -24.76 6.34 -2.03
N GLY A 234 -24.70 7.44 -2.78
CA GLY A 234 -25.88 8.05 -3.41
C GLY A 234 -26.15 7.56 -4.82
N GLU A 235 -25.13 7.24 -5.62
CA GLU A 235 -25.31 6.75 -7.00
C GLU A 235 -25.22 5.23 -7.09
N ILE A 236 -24.22 4.62 -6.45
CA ILE A 236 -24.06 3.16 -6.49
C ILE A 236 -25.06 2.45 -5.54
N GLU A 237 -25.37 3.11 -4.42
CA GLU A 237 -26.29 2.64 -3.36
C GLU A 237 -25.97 1.19 -2.91
N PRO A 238 -24.90 0.95 -2.12
CA PRO A 238 -24.61 -0.37 -1.57
C PRO A 238 -25.73 -0.84 -0.64
N ASP A 239 -25.98 -2.15 -0.61
CA ASP A 239 -26.91 -2.75 0.35
C ASP A 239 -26.27 -2.80 1.75
N PHE A 240 -24.96 -3.07 1.80
CA PHE A 240 -24.18 -3.08 3.05
C PHE A 240 -22.90 -2.26 2.94
N ILE A 241 -22.53 -1.59 4.04
CA ILE A 241 -21.25 -0.91 4.21
C ILE A 241 -20.50 -1.59 5.36
N VAL A 242 -19.33 -2.14 5.07
CA VAL A 242 -18.38 -2.56 6.10
C VAL A 242 -17.53 -1.35 6.47
N ALA A 243 -17.82 -0.77 7.64
CA ALA A 243 -17.15 0.44 8.09
C ALA A 243 -15.66 0.19 8.39
N SER A 244 -14.88 1.27 8.44
CA SER A 244 -13.49 1.26 8.90
C SER A 244 -13.34 1.24 10.43
N PHE A 245 -14.44 1.18 11.16
CA PHE A 245 -14.51 1.31 12.62
C PHE A 245 -15.56 0.36 13.23
N LYS A 246 -15.53 0.22 14.56
CA LYS A 246 -16.57 -0.44 15.36
C LYS A 246 -17.27 0.61 16.22
N LEU A 247 -18.60 0.57 16.25
CA LEU A 247 -19.40 1.36 17.19
C LEU A 247 -19.17 0.89 18.64
N PRO A 248 -19.23 1.80 19.64
CA PRO A 248 -19.43 3.24 19.49
C PRO A 248 -18.16 3.98 19.06
N VAL A 249 -18.35 5.06 18.30
CA VAL A 249 -17.30 6.02 17.96
C VAL A 249 -17.66 7.36 18.56
N ASP A 250 -16.76 7.90 19.39
CA ASP A 250 -16.89 9.22 20.01
C ASP A 250 -16.04 10.26 19.29
N GLU A 251 -16.16 11.52 19.71
CA GLU A 251 -15.42 12.64 19.13
C GLU A 251 -13.90 12.45 19.24
N SER A 252 -13.41 11.89 20.35
CA SER A 252 -11.99 11.63 20.58
C SER A 252 -11.41 10.66 19.53
N LYS A 253 -12.11 9.53 19.27
CA LYS A 253 -11.71 8.59 18.21
C LYS A 253 -11.76 9.23 16.83
N LEU A 254 -12.76 10.05 16.53
CA LEU A 254 -12.83 10.76 15.24
C LEU A 254 -11.65 11.72 15.07
N GLN A 255 -11.30 12.48 16.11
CA GLN A 255 -10.12 13.35 16.11
C GLN A 255 -8.83 12.55 15.93
N GLN A 256 -8.71 11.38 16.56
CA GLN A 256 -7.58 10.48 16.36
C GLN A 256 -7.46 10.05 14.89
N TYR A 257 -8.54 9.59 14.25
CA TYR A 257 -8.51 9.23 12.82
C TYR A 257 -8.10 10.41 11.93
N MET A 258 -8.54 11.63 12.24
CA MET A 258 -8.10 12.82 11.51
C MET A 258 -6.61 13.09 11.69
N ALA A 259 -6.10 13.00 12.91
CA ALA A 259 -4.69 13.21 13.23
C ALA A 259 -3.78 12.17 12.57
N GLU A 260 -4.25 10.93 12.46
CA GLU A 260 -3.55 9.86 11.75
C GLU A 260 -3.67 9.95 10.22
N GLY A 261 -4.54 10.83 9.70
CA GLY A 261 -4.75 11.06 8.26
C GLY A 261 -5.81 10.16 7.61
N PHE A 262 -6.55 9.37 8.40
CA PHE A 262 -7.67 8.52 7.95
C PHE A 262 -8.98 9.31 7.83
N LEU A 263 -8.95 10.41 7.08
CA LEU A 263 -10.06 11.37 6.94
C LEU A 263 -11.38 10.74 6.45
N PHE A 264 -11.32 9.63 5.73
CA PHE A 264 -12.50 8.94 5.24
C PHE A 264 -13.41 8.42 6.37
N THR A 265 -12.86 8.06 7.54
CA THR A 265 -13.65 7.57 8.68
C THR A 265 -14.57 8.67 9.24
N PRO A 266 -14.06 9.82 9.70
CA PRO A 266 -14.91 10.90 10.17
C PRO A 266 -15.79 11.48 9.05
N MET A 267 -15.30 11.57 7.81
CA MET A 267 -16.13 12.04 6.71
C MET A 267 -17.29 11.10 6.38
N LEU A 268 -17.15 9.78 6.59
CA LEU A 268 -18.27 8.85 6.47
C LEU A 268 -19.30 9.12 7.57
N VAL A 269 -18.86 9.23 8.83
CA VAL A 269 -19.74 9.49 9.98
C VAL A 269 -20.49 10.82 9.86
N LEU A 270 -19.90 11.81 9.20
CA LEU A 270 -20.52 13.12 8.94
C LEU A 270 -21.35 13.17 7.65
N ASN A 271 -21.24 12.17 6.76
CA ASN A 271 -21.93 12.17 5.47
C ASN A 271 -23.46 12.06 5.64
N GLU A 272 -24.20 12.90 4.93
CA GLU A 272 -25.66 13.00 5.05
C GLU A 272 -26.37 11.70 4.64
N ILE A 273 -25.98 11.12 3.49
CA ILE A 273 -26.55 9.86 3.00
C ILE A 273 -26.27 8.74 3.99
N PHE A 274 -25.03 8.63 4.49
CA PHE A 274 -24.69 7.62 5.49
C PHE A 274 -25.53 7.77 6.76
N ARG A 275 -25.71 9.00 7.27
CA ARG A 275 -26.51 9.27 8.48
C ARG A 275 -27.99 8.94 8.30
N GLN A 276 -28.55 9.26 7.14
CA GLN A 276 -29.97 9.04 6.85
C GLN A 276 -30.28 7.57 6.56
N GLU A 277 -29.44 6.93 5.77
CA GLU A 277 -29.77 5.63 5.16
C GLU A 277 -29.10 4.44 5.86
N TYR A 278 -27.98 4.63 6.57
CA TYR A 278 -27.17 3.51 7.07
C TYR A 278 -26.92 3.54 8.57
N TYR A 279 -26.64 4.72 9.15
CA TYR A 279 -26.06 4.83 10.49
C TYR A 279 -26.92 4.22 11.62
N SER A 280 -28.24 4.30 11.50
CA SER A 280 -29.20 3.73 12.46
C SER A 280 -29.46 2.24 12.27
N HIS A 281 -28.83 1.59 11.29
CA HIS A 281 -29.10 0.21 10.88
C HIS A 281 -27.84 -0.68 10.94
N PRO A 282 -27.15 -0.78 12.09
CA PRO A 282 -26.06 -1.73 12.24
C PRO A 282 -26.61 -3.17 12.21
N VAL A 283 -25.90 -4.05 11.50
CA VAL A 283 -26.14 -5.50 11.57
C VAL A 283 -25.74 -6.01 12.95
N GLU A 284 -26.59 -6.83 13.57
CA GLU A 284 -26.30 -7.50 14.84
C GLU A 284 -25.33 -8.66 14.59
N ALA A 285 -24.04 -8.32 14.52
CA ALA A 285 -22.93 -9.26 14.38
C ALA A 285 -21.76 -8.85 15.30
N ASP A 286 -21.19 -9.83 16.00
CA ASP A 286 -20.01 -9.64 16.85
C ASP A 286 -18.71 -9.66 16.02
N THR A 287 -18.57 -8.68 15.12
CA THR A 287 -17.40 -8.50 14.25
C THR A 287 -16.51 -7.36 14.75
N TRP A 288 -15.24 -7.36 14.37
CA TRP A 288 -14.29 -6.30 14.77
C TRP A 288 -14.54 -4.93 14.11
N ARG A 289 -15.38 -4.87 13.06
CA ARG A 289 -15.86 -3.64 12.40
C ARG A 289 -17.38 -3.69 12.27
N THR A 290 -18.04 -2.54 12.37
CA THR A 290 -19.50 -2.47 12.21
C THR A 290 -19.88 -2.63 10.74
N ILE A 291 -20.90 -3.45 10.48
CA ILE A 291 -21.55 -3.58 9.18
C ILE A 291 -22.87 -2.82 9.27
N PHE A 292 -23.15 -1.94 8.32
CA PHE A 292 -24.40 -1.19 8.25
C PHE A 292 -25.21 -1.64 7.04
N ALA A 293 -26.51 -1.84 7.22
CA ALA A 293 -27.43 -2.10 6.11
C ALA A 293 -28.08 -0.80 5.62
N ASN A 294 -28.45 -0.76 4.35
CA ASN A 294 -29.24 0.32 3.78
C ASN A 294 -30.69 0.24 4.26
N SER A 295 -31.25 1.35 4.75
CA SER A 295 -32.63 1.46 5.25
C SER A 295 -33.66 1.01 4.20
N LYS A 296 -33.39 1.28 2.92
CA LYS A 296 -34.28 0.94 1.80
C LYS A 296 -34.37 -0.55 1.53
N ARG A 297 -33.43 -1.34 2.06
CA ARG A 297 -33.25 -2.77 1.79
C ARG A 297 -33.28 -3.63 3.06
N ILE A 298 -33.40 -3.02 4.24
CA ILE A 298 -33.24 -3.73 5.52
C ILE A 298 -34.24 -4.88 5.69
N ASN A 299 -35.45 -4.72 5.16
CA ASN A 299 -36.50 -5.74 5.23
C ASN A 299 -36.25 -6.94 4.31
N ASP A 300 -35.29 -6.84 3.40
CA ASP A 300 -34.92 -7.92 2.47
C ASP A 300 -33.97 -8.93 3.13
N PHE A 301 -33.44 -8.64 4.33
CA PHE A 301 -32.39 -9.42 4.99
C PHE A 301 -32.72 -9.76 6.45
N ASN A 302 -32.20 -10.89 6.93
CA ASN A 302 -32.09 -11.14 8.36
C ASN A 302 -30.94 -10.28 8.91
N MET A 303 -31.19 -9.49 9.95
CA MET A 303 -30.21 -8.57 10.54
C MET A 303 -29.48 -9.13 11.76
N ALA A 304 -29.85 -10.32 12.25
CA ALA A 304 -29.18 -11.02 13.34
C ALA A 304 -28.29 -12.14 12.80
N TRP A 305 -26.98 -11.90 12.77
CA TRP A 305 -26.02 -12.85 12.18
C TRP A 305 -25.26 -13.60 13.27
N ASN A 306 -25.35 -14.93 13.23
CA ASN A 306 -24.65 -15.78 14.19
C ASN A 306 -23.16 -15.93 13.82
N THR A 307 -22.29 -15.27 14.58
CA THR A 307 -20.82 -15.32 14.41
C THR A 307 -20.19 -16.63 14.88
N GLN A 308 -20.76 -17.30 15.90
CA GLN A 308 -20.28 -18.59 16.39
C GLN A 308 -20.40 -19.70 15.35
N ALA A 309 -21.29 -19.54 14.35
CA ALA A 309 -21.49 -20.51 13.30
C ALA A 309 -20.34 -20.57 12.26
N LEU A 310 -19.36 -19.67 12.34
CA LEU A 310 -18.14 -19.70 11.52
C LEU A 310 -16.95 -20.40 12.19
N GLN A 311 -17.08 -20.78 13.47
CA GLN A 311 -16.01 -21.44 14.24
C GLN A 311 -15.96 -22.97 14.05
N ARG A 312 -16.72 -23.52 13.11
CA ARG A 312 -16.71 -24.94 12.71
C ARG A 312 -16.16 -25.08 11.30
#